data_AF-A0A3D0IG63-F1
#
_entry.id   AF-A0A3D0IG63-F1
#
_cell.length_a   1.000
_cell.length_b   1.000
_cell.length_c   1.000
_cell.angle_alpha   90.00
_cell.angle_beta   90.00
_cell.angle_gamma   90.00
#
_symmetry.space_group_name_H-M   'P 1'
#
loop_
_entity.id
_entity.type
_entity.pdbx_description
1 polymer ?
#
loop_
_entity_poly.entity_id
_entity_poly.type
_entity_poly.pdbx_seq_one_letter_code
_entity_poly.pdbx_strand_id
1 'polypeptide(L)'
;NMIFAFIFYFCLITLAIDSLFSIIEGVSTAISDKFHLNKKKTTLTLCIVEGAISLIYVTGAGLAVLDIVDYFINSYTLLLTGILEAVVAGWFFHTTKILTQINRNTKSFKMPGWWFLPSIKVISPIVLSGLFTWNLVNLVRGGGIYGKADGYSLKSNILFGWIVIALILVSGFIIKAVVRLGNKKQEVDDKRTWDDYSDVE
;
A
#
# COMPACT_ATOMS: atom_id res chain seq x y z
N ASN A 1 38.18 9.45 -8.07
CA ASN A 1 37.08 8.96 -7.20
C ASN A 1 35.86 9.90 -7.13
N MET A 2 36.01 11.23 -7.26
CA MET A 2 34.88 12.17 -7.21
C MET A 2 33.83 12.00 -8.32
N ILE A 3 34.25 11.73 -9.57
CA ILE A 3 33.35 11.48 -10.71
C ILE A 3 32.51 10.22 -10.48
N PHE A 4 33.14 9.15 -9.99
CA PHE A 4 32.42 7.92 -9.66
C PHE A 4 31.41 8.13 -8.54
N ALA A 5 31.79 8.85 -7.47
CA ALA A 5 30.88 9.18 -6.39
C ALA A 5 29.68 10.01 -6.90
N PHE A 6 29.92 11.01 -7.76
CA PHE A 6 28.85 11.80 -8.35
C PHE A 6 27.87 10.94 -9.16
N ILE A 7 28.38 10.10 -10.08
CA ILE A 7 27.53 9.23 -10.90
C ILE A 7 26.76 8.24 -10.03
N PHE A 8 27.39 7.68 -9.00
CA PHE A 8 26.77 6.75 -8.07
C PHE A 8 25.60 7.39 -7.31
N TYR A 9 25.80 8.55 -6.67
CA TYR A 9 24.74 9.24 -5.95
C TYR A 9 23.65 9.80 -6.87
N PHE A 10 24.03 10.28 -8.06
CA PHE A 10 23.06 10.73 -9.06
C PHE A 10 22.15 9.59 -9.53
N CYS A 11 22.71 8.40 -9.71
CA CYS A 11 21.95 7.18 -9.99
C CYS A 11 20.98 6.85 -8.86
N LEU A 12 21.44 6.86 -7.60
CA LEU A 12 20.58 6.62 -6.43
C LEU A 12 19.41 7.61 -6.33
N ILE A 13 19.65 8.90 -6.59
CA ILE A 13 18.61 9.94 -6.59
C ILE A 13 17.58 9.66 -7.70
N THR A 14 18.05 9.31 -8.91
CA THR A 14 17.16 9.04 -10.05
C THR A 14 16.29 7.80 -9.78
N LEU A 15 16.87 6.74 -9.22
CA LEU A 15 16.14 5.53 -8.83
C LEU A 15 15.09 5.81 -7.75
N ALA A 16 15.42 6.64 -6.75
CA ALA A 16 14.48 7.05 -5.72
C ALA A 16 13.30 7.82 -6.33
N ILE A 17 13.56 8.79 -7.21
CA ILE A 17 12.53 9.61 -7.86
C ILE A 17 11.58 8.74 -8.70
N ASP A 18 12.09 7.79 -9.47
CA ASP A 18 11.26 6.92 -10.32
C ASP A 18 10.31 6.05 -9.49
N SER A 19 10.81 5.47 -8.40
CA SER A 19 9.96 4.70 -7.47
C SER A 19 8.89 5.55 -6.79
N LEU A 20 9.22 6.79 -6.39
CA LEU A 20 8.27 7.72 -5.79
C LEU A 20 7.13 8.08 -6.75
N PHE A 21 7.43 8.30 -8.03
CA PHE A 21 6.38 8.57 -9.02
C PHE A 21 5.40 7.41 -9.17
N SER A 22 5.90 6.16 -9.23
CA SER A 22 5.04 4.98 -9.34
C SER A 22 4.09 4.82 -8.15
N ILE A 23 4.58 5.02 -6.92
CA ILE A 23 3.77 4.91 -5.70
C ILE A 23 2.71 6.01 -5.66
N ILE A 24 3.11 7.28 -5.88
CA ILE A 24 2.19 8.43 -5.82
C ILE A 24 1.11 8.32 -6.90
N GLU A 25 1.45 7.89 -8.12
CA GLU A 25 0.50 7.70 -9.21
C GLU A 25 -0.53 6.61 -8.88
N GLY A 26 -0.08 5.48 -8.32
CA GLY A 26 -0.94 4.39 -7.90
C GLY A 26 -1.94 4.81 -6.81
N VAL A 27 -1.44 5.47 -5.75
CA VAL A 27 -2.27 5.94 -4.63
C VAL A 27 -3.24 7.04 -5.07
N SER A 28 -2.76 8.02 -5.84
CA SER A 28 -3.60 9.12 -6.34
C SER A 28 -4.70 8.61 -7.26
N THR A 29 -4.40 7.65 -8.14
CA THR A 29 -5.39 7.03 -9.02
C THR A 29 -6.43 6.26 -8.22
N ALA A 30 -6.02 5.45 -7.24
CA ALA A 30 -6.95 4.70 -6.40
C ALA A 30 -7.91 5.61 -5.61
N ILE A 31 -7.42 6.74 -5.08
CA ILE A 31 -8.23 7.69 -4.32
C ILE A 31 -9.15 8.49 -5.26
N SER A 32 -8.61 9.01 -6.37
CA SER A 32 -9.37 9.79 -7.35
C SER A 32 -10.49 8.97 -7.98
N ASP A 33 -10.22 7.73 -8.37
CA ASP A 33 -11.23 6.85 -8.96
C ASP A 33 -12.30 6.45 -7.94
N LYS A 34 -11.95 6.31 -6.65
CA LYS A 34 -12.90 5.94 -5.59
C LYS A 34 -13.83 7.08 -5.15
N PHE A 35 -13.33 8.31 -5.12
CA PHE A 35 -14.08 9.49 -4.66
C PHE A 35 -14.52 10.41 -5.82
N HIS A 36 -14.28 10.01 -7.07
CA HIS A 36 -14.55 10.81 -8.28
C HIS A 36 -13.93 12.22 -8.21
N LEU A 37 -12.73 12.34 -7.62
CA LEU A 37 -12.01 13.61 -7.45
C LEU A 37 -11.11 13.88 -8.66
N ASN A 38 -10.68 15.14 -8.83
CA ASN A 38 -9.71 15.49 -9.87
C ASN A 38 -8.31 14.98 -9.51
N LYS A 39 -7.77 14.05 -10.31
CA LYS A 39 -6.43 13.45 -10.16
C LYS A 39 -5.33 14.45 -9.85
N LYS A 40 -5.25 15.57 -10.57
CA LYS A 40 -4.19 16.57 -10.38
C LYS A 40 -4.22 17.21 -8.99
N LYS A 41 -5.42 17.54 -8.50
CA LYS A 41 -5.61 18.12 -7.16
C LYS A 41 -5.31 17.07 -6.09
N THR A 42 -5.79 15.84 -6.27
CA THR A 42 -5.53 14.71 -5.36
C THR A 42 -4.04 14.44 -5.21
N THR A 43 -3.28 14.37 -6.32
CA THR A 43 -1.82 14.16 -6.27
C THR A 43 -1.13 15.29 -5.50
N LEU A 44 -1.45 16.56 -5.79
CA LEU A 44 -0.82 17.69 -5.10
C LEU A 44 -1.07 17.65 -3.59
N THR A 45 -2.31 17.36 -3.19
CA THR A 45 -2.67 17.25 -1.77
C THR A 45 -1.94 16.08 -1.10
N LEU A 46 -1.85 14.92 -1.76
CA LEU A 46 -1.10 13.77 -1.25
C LEU A 46 0.38 14.11 -1.04
N CYS A 47 1.05 14.71 -2.02
CA CYS A 47 2.45 15.11 -1.90
C CYS A 47 2.69 16.07 -0.73
N ILE A 48 1.80 17.03 -0.50
CA ILE A 48 1.92 17.98 0.62
C ILE A 48 1.74 17.26 1.96
N VAL A 49 0.74 16.38 2.07
CA VAL A 49 0.45 15.64 3.31
C VAL A 49 1.57 14.66 3.63
N GLU A 50 2.01 13.86 2.67
CA GLU A 50 3.11 12.90 2.83
C GLU A 50 4.44 13.62 3.10
N GLY A 51 4.68 14.75 2.42
CA GLY A 51 5.81 15.63 2.68
C GLY A 51 5.82 16.13 4.13
N ALA A 52 4.68 16.57 4.66
CA ALA A 52 4.57 17.00 6.05
C ALA A 52 4.79 15.84 7.05
N ILE A 53 4.25 14.65 6.77
CA ILE A 53 4.44 13.47 7.63
C ILE A 53 5.91 13.04 7.63
N SER A 54 6.59 13.07 6.48
CA SER A 54 7.99 12.64 6.36
C SER A 54 8.99 13.49 7.16
N LEU A 55 8.62 14.70 7.61
CA LEU A 55 9.44 15.53 8.49
C LEU A 55 9.80 14.83 9.81
N ILE A 56 9.00 13.85 10.27
CA ILE A 56 9.33 13.05 11.46
C ILE A 56 10.68 12.31 11.32
N TYR A 57 11.03 11.91 10.09
CA TYR A 57 12.27 11.16 9.81
C TYR A 57 13.51 12.05 9.75
N VAL A 58 13.35 13.38 9.70
CA VAL A 58 14.47 14.35 9.72
C VAL A 58 14.87 14.73 11.15
N THR A 59 14.13 14.28 12.16
CA THR A 59 14.43 14.54 13.57
C THR A 59 15.67 13.78 14.06
N GLY A 60 16.23 14.15 15.22
CA GLY A 60 17.43 13.50 15.78
C GLY A 60 17.29 11.99 16.07
N ALA A 61 16.06 11.49 16.22
CA ALA A 61 15.76 10.06 16.34
C ALA A 61 15.17 9.46 15.05
N GLY A 62 15.11 10.23 13.96
CA GLY A 62 14.38 9.91 12.74
C GLY A 62 14.90 8.65 12.03
N LEU A 63 16.20 8.39 12.05
CA LEU A 63 16.79 7.18 11.46
C LEU A 63 16.31 5.90 12.18
N ALA A 64 16.21 5.92 13.51
CA ALA A 64 15.70 4.79 14.28
C ALA A 64 14.20 4.55 14.04
N VAL A 65 13.43 5.64 13.92
CA VAL A 65 12.01 5.55 13.55
C VAL A 65 11.85 4.97 12.15
N LEU A 66 12.64 5.45 11.19
CA LEU A 66 12.61 5.00 9.80
C LEU A 66 12.96 3.51 9.68
N ASP A 67 14.00 3.06 10.37
CA ASP A 67 14.42 1.65 10.35
C ASP A 67 13.34 0.72 10.93
N ILE A 68 12.75 1.08 12.08
CA ILE A 68 11.64 0.30 12.66
C ILE A 68 10.45 0.25 11.69
N VAL A 69 10.03 1.39 11.15
CA VAL A 69 8.88 1.44 10.23
C VAL A 69 9.16 0.61 8.97
N ASP A 70 10.34 0.77 8.36
CA ASP A 70 10.72 0.05 7.15
C ASP A 70 10.73 -1.47 7.37
N TYR A 71 11.36 -1.92 8.46
CA TYR A 71 11.39 -3.34 8.81
C TYR A 71 9.99 -3.93 9.00
N PHE A 72 9.12 -3.24 9.75
CA PHE A 72 7.77 -3.73 10.03
C PHE A 72 6.87 -3.73 8.79
N ILE A 73 6.95 -2.70 7.95
CA ILE A 73 6.16 -2.63 6.71
C ILE A 73 6.59 -3.73 5.75
N ASN A 74 7.89 -3.91 5.51
CA ASN A 74 8.39 -4.88 4.53
C ASN A 74 8.27 -6.33 5.02
N SER A 75 8.45 -6.58 6.32
CA SER A 75 8.44 -7.93 6.88
C SER A 75 7.04 -8.48 7.18
N TYR A 76 6.06 -7.61 7.43
CA TYR A 76 4.72 -8.04 7.83
C TYR A 76 3.64 -7.49 6.91
N THR A 77 3.52 -6.17 6.77
CA THR A 77 2.41 -5.54 6.03
C THR A 77 2.43 -5.92 4.55
N LEU A 78 3.60 -5.80 3.91
CA LEU A 78 3.76 -6.11 2.49
C LEU A 78 3.49 -7.60 2.21
N LEU A 79 4.05 -8.49 3.03
CA LEU A 79 3.82 -9.94 2.90
C LEU A 79 2.36 -10.31 3.14
N LEU A 80 1.73 -9.77 4.18
CA LEU A 80 0.31 -10.04 4.48
C LEU A 80 -0.59 -9.56 3.35
N THR A 81 -0.34 -8.36 2.82
CA THR A 81 -1.10 -7.81 1.69
C THR A 81 -0.92 -8.67 0.45
N GLY A 82 0.32 -9.09 0.14
CA GLY A 82 0.60 -9.98 -0.99
C GLY A 82 -0.08 -11.35 -0.86
N ILE A 83 -0.14 -11.94 0.35
CA ILE A 83 -0.86 -13.20 0.60
C ILE A 83 -2.36 -13.00 0.33
N LEU A 84 -2.95 -11.92 0.87
CA LEU A 84 -4.37 -11.63 0.69
C LEU A 84 -4.71 -11.42 -0.80
N GLU A 85 -3.90 -10.63 -1.52
CA GLU A 85 -4.07 -10.38 -2.95
C GLU A 85 -3.94 -11.67 -3.77
N ALA A 86 -2.94 -12.51 -3.46
CA ALA A 86 -2.76 -13.80 -4.13
C ALA A 86 -3.92 -14.76 -3.87
N VAL A 87 -4.44 -14.80 -2.64
CA VAL A 87 -5.60 -15.63 -2.27
C VAL A 87 -6.86 -15.16 -3.00
N VAL A 88 -7.10 -13.85 -3.02
CA VAL A 88 -8.23 -13.25 -3.75
C VAL A 88 -8.12 -13.54 -5.24
N ALA A 89 -6.97 -13.27 -5.86
CA ALA A 89 -6.76 -13.50 -7.29
C ALA A 89 -6.81 -14.99 -7.68
N GLY A 90 -6.29 -15.88 -6.83
CA GLY A 90 -6.15 -17.31 -7.11
C GLY A 90 -7.42 -18.14 -6.88
N TRP A 91 -8.19 -17.83 -5.84
CA TRP A 91 -9.34 -18.65 -5.42
C TRP A 91 -10.70 -17.95 -5.53
N PHE A 92 -10.77 -16.63 -5.34
CA PHE A 92 -12.04 -15.90 -5.43
C PHE A 92 -12.37 -15.49 -6.87
N PHE A 93 -11.34 -15.20 -7.68
CA PHE A 93 -11.52 -14.91 -9.10
C PHE A 93 -11.34 -16.16 -9.98
N HIS A 94 -12.07 -16.21 -11.09
CA HIS A 94 -11.90 -17.26 -12.08
C HIS A 94 -10.58 -17.04 -12.83
N THR A 95 -9.52 -17.73 -12.39
CA THR A 95 -8.14 -17.59 -12.87
C THR A 95 -8.01 -17.85 -14.38
N THR A 96 -8.91 -18.67 -14.94
CA THR A 96 -9.01 -18.90 -16.39
C THR A 96 -9.45 -17.65 -17.15
N LYS A 97 -10.39 -16.85 -16.61
CA LYS A 97 -10.80 -15.57 -17.21
C LYS A 97 -9.67 -14.55 -17.18
N ILE A 98 -8.85 -14.54 -16.12
CA ILE A 98 -7.66 -13.68 -16.01
C ILE A 98 -6.67 -14.04 -17.12
N LEU A 99 -6.37 -15.31 -17.31
CA LEU A 99 -5.48 -15.78 -18.38
C LEU A 99 -6.02 -15.42 -19.77
N THR A 100 -7.33 -15.57 -20.00
CA THR A 100 -7.97 -15.17 -21.27
C THR A 100 -7.85 -13.67 -21.50
N GLN A 101 -8.02 -12.84 -20.47
CA GLN A 101 -7.91 -11.39 -20.59
C GLN A 101 -6.46 -10.94 -20.84
N ILE A 102 -5.48 -11.57 -20.20
CA ILE A 102 -4.05 -11.33 -20.46
C ILE A 102 -3.68 -11.67 -21.90
N ASN A 103 -4.18 -12.81 -22.40
CA ASN A 103 -3.90 -13.27 -23.76
C ASN A 103 -4.80 -12.61 -24.83
N ARG A 104 -5.75 -11.77 -24.43
CA ARG A 104 -6.75 -11.18 -25.34
C ARG A 104 -6.11 -10.31 -26.41
N ASN A 105 -5.11 -9.52 -26.04
CA ASN A 105 -4.47 -8.54 -26.94
C ASN A 105 -3.14 -9.05 -27.51
N THR A 106 -2.72 -10.28 -27.18
CA THR A 106 -1.39 -10.78 -27.55
C THR A 106 -1.47 -11.84 -28.65
N LYS A 107 -0.97 -11.50 -29.84
CA LYS A 107 -1.00 -12.39 -31.02
C LYS A 107 0.22 -13.32 -31.13
N SER A 108 1.40 -12.88 -30.70
CA SER A 108 2.67 -13.59 -30.92
C SER A 108 3.11 -14.46 -29.73
N PHE A 109 2.93 -13.97 -28.50
CA PHE A 109 3.39 -14.66 -27.29
C PHE A 109 2.25 -14.81 -26.26
N LYS A 110 1.64 -16.00 -26.21
CA LYS A 110 0.58 -16.28 -25.21
C LYS A 110 1.22 -16.75 -23.91
N MET A 111 0.77 -16.18 -22.79
CA MET A 111 1.17 -16.60 -21.46
C MET A 111 0.77 -18.07 -21.25
N PRO A 112 1.71 -18.97 -20.90
CA PRO A 112 1.43 -20.39 -20.72
C PRO A 112 0.60 -20.62 -19.45
N GLY A 113 -0.62 -21.11 -19.62
CA GLY A 113 -1.54 -21.37 -18.50
C GLY A 113 -1.02 -22.40 -17.50
N TRP A 114 -0.27 -23.40 -17.97
CA TRP A 114 0.29 -24.45 -17.11
C TRP A 114 1.27 -23.90 -16.05
N TRP A 115 1.96 -22.78 -16.33
CA TRP A 115 2.83 -22.15 -15.34
C TRP A 115 2.14 -21.00 -14.59
N PHE A 116 1.35 -20.19 -15.30
CA PHE A 116 0.69 -19.02 -14.74
C PHE A 116 -0.36 -19.37 -13.68
N LEU A 117 -1.21 -20.38 -13.94
CA LEU A 117 -2.29 -20.79 -13.03
C LEU A 117 -1.76 -21.29 -11.67
N PRO A 118 -0.82 -22.25 -11.60
CA PRO A 118 -0.26 -22.68 -10.32
C PRO A 118 0.61 -21.59 -9.67
N SER A 119 1.22 -20.70 -10.45
CA SER A 119 2.01 -19.60 -9.89
C SER A 119 1.17 -18.71 -8.97
N ILE A 120 0.03 -18.21 -9.47
CA ILE A 120 -0.86 -17.35 -8.69
C ILE A 120 -1.57 -18.12 -7.58
N LYS A 121 -2.06 -19.33 -7.89
CA LYS A 121 -2.91 -20.09 -6.97
C LYS A 121 -2.13 -20.84 -5.89
N VAL A 122 -0.87 -21.20 -6.11
CA VAL A 122 -0.15 -22.12 -5.21
C VAL A 122 1.21 -21.57 -4.85
N ILE A 123 2.03 -21.19 -5.83
CA ILE A 123 3.43 -20.82 -5.59
C ILE A 123 3.52 -19.52 -4.79
N SER A 124 2.91 -18.43 -5.29
CA SER A 124 2.92 -17.12 -4.63
C SER A 124 2.42 -17.16 -3.18
N PRO A 125 1.22 -17.71 -2.87
CA PRO A 125 0.74 -17.72 -1.48
C PRO A 125 1.60 -18.61 -0.57
N ILE A 126 2.15 -19.73 -1.06
CA ILE A 126 3.02 -20.59 -0.25
C ILE A 126 4.34 -19.89 0.06
N VAL A 127 5.00 -19.31 -0.94
CA VAL A 127 6.29 -18.62 -0.75
C VAL A 127 6.12 -17.42 0.18
N LEU A 128 5.10 -16.59 -0.05
CA LEU A 128 4.83 -15.43 0.81
C LEU A 128 4.48 -15.84 2.24
N SER A 129 3.67 -16.89 2.42
CA SER A 129 3.34 -17.42 3.77
C SER A 129 4.56 -18.00 4.46
N GLY A 130 5.46 -18.67 3.73
CA GLY A 130 6.73 -19.17 4.23
C GLY A 130 7.64 -18.04 4.73
N LEU A 131 7.79 -16.98 3.91
CA LEU A 131 8.56 -15.79 4.28
C LEU A 131 7.95 -15.06 5.49
N PHE A 132 6.63 -14.93 5.53
CA PHE A 132 5.93 -14.31 6.66
C PHE A 132 6.16 -15.10 7.96
N THR A 133 6.02 -16.43 7.89
CA THR A 133 6.27 -17.31 9.04
C THR A 133 7.73 -17.24 9.49
N TRP A 134 8.67 -17.20 8.55
CA TRP A 134 10.10 -17.06 8.84
C TRP A 134 10.39 -15.76 9.61
N ASN A 135 9.89 -14.62 9.11
CA ASN A 135 10.03 -13.33 9.78
C ASN A 135 9.40 -13.33 11.17
N LEU A 136 8.21 -13.92 11.32
CA LEU A 136 7.52 -14.03 12.60
C LEU A 136 8.32 -14.88 13.61
N VAL A 137 8.85 -16.03 13.19
CA VAL A 137 9.69 -16.88 14.04
C VAL A 137 10.96 -16.15 14.47
N ASN A 138 11.60 -15.38 13.56
CA ASN A 138 12.79 -14.60 13.90
C ASN A 138 12.47 -13.53 14.95
N LEU A 139 11.35 -12.83 14.82
CA LEU A 139 10.93 -11.83 15.79
C LEU A 139 10.64 -12.45 17.17
N VAL A 140 9.93 -13.59 17.19
CA VAL A 140 9.62 -14.30 18.46
C VAL A 140 10.89 -14.81 19.12
N ARG A 141 11.82 -15.39 18.35
CA ARG A 141 13.14 -15.84 18.86
C ARG A 141 13.99 -14.68 19.37
N GLY A 142 13.87 -13.50 18.76
CA GLY A 142 14.50 -12.26 19.21
C GLY A 142 13.91 -11.64 20.49
N GLY A 143 12.88 -12.26 21.08
CA GLY A 143 12.21 -11.75 22.27
C GLY A 143 11.14 -10.69 21.98
N GLY A 144 10.63 -10.64 20.74
CA GLY A 144 9.53 -9.75 20.34
C GLY A 144 9.93 -8.28 20.12
N ILE A 145 11.23 -7.99 20.11
CA ILE A 145 11.78 -6.64 19.96
C ILE A 145 12.73 -6.64 18.77
N TYR A 146 12.35 -5.96 17.70
CA TYR A 146 13.27 -5.67 16.59
C TYR A 146 14.36 -4.70 17.07
N GLY A 147 15.61 -4.93 16.65
CA GLY A 147 16.75 -4.08 17.01
C GLY A 147 17.10 -4.06 18.51
N LYS A 148 16.83 -5.15 19.25
CA LYS A 148 17.18 -5.23 20.68
C LYS A 148 18.69 -5.00 20.93
N ALA A 149 19.54 -5.45 20.00
CA ALA A 149 20.98 -5.23 20.05
C ALA A 149 21.36 -3.75 19.83
N ASP A 150 20.58 -3.03 19.02
CA ASP A 150 20.76 -1.61 18.69
C ASP A 150 20.11 -0.67 19.72
N GLY A 151 19.61 -1.23 20.83
CA GLY A 151 19.04 -0.47 21.94
C GLY A 151 17.57 -0.07 21.76
N TYR A 152 16.86 -0.65 20.78
CA TYR A 152 15.46 -0.29 20.55
C TYR A 152 14.55 -0.75 21.69
N SER A 153 13.76 0.20 22.20
CA SER A 153 12.79 -0.07 23.26
C SER A 153 11.56 -0.79 22.72
N LEU A 154 10.93 -1.60 23.59
CA LEU A 154 9.62 -2.21 23.31
C LEU A 154 8.57 -1.13 22.96
N LYS A 155 8.63 0.03 23.63
CA LYS A 155 7.70 1.15 23.37
C LYS A 155 7.81 1.67 21.94
N SER A 156 9.04 1.81 21.41
CA SER A 156 9.27 2.26 20.04
C SER A 156 8.77 1.26 19.01
N ASN A 157 8.98 -0.04 19.25
CA ASN A 157 8.47 -1.11 18.40
C ASN A 157 6.94 -1.19 18.38
N ILE A 158 6.27 -0.95 19.51
CA ILE A 158 4.81 -0.89 19.57
C ILE A 158 4.30 0.36 18.82
N LEU A 159 4.91 1.53 19.08
CA LEU A 159 4.44 2.80 18.53
C LEU A 159 4.66 2.93 17.02
N PHE A 160 5.85 2.60 16.54
CA PHE A 160 6.22 2.78 15.14
C PHE A 160 6.13 1.50 14.30
N GLY A 161 6.09 0.32 14.94
CA GLY A 161 5.85 -0.94 14.26
C GLY A 161 4.36 -1.31 14.28
N TRP A 162 3.91 -1.89 15.38
CA TRP A 162 2.57 -2.51 15.46
C TRP A 162 1.40 -1.54 15.25
N ILE A 163 1.46 -0.33 15.81
CA ILE A 163 0.40 0.67 15.61
C ILE A 163 0.34 1.13 14.15
N VAL A 164 1.48 1.28 13.48
CA VAL A 164 1.52 1.64 12.05
C VAL A 164 0.91 0.54 11.19
N ILE A 165 1.25 -0.73 11.46
CA ILE A 165 0.61 -1.87 10.79
C ILE A 165 -0.91 -1.85 11.01
N ALA A 166 -1.35 -1.69 12.26
CA ALA A 166 -2.77 -1.66 12.60
C ALA A 166 -3.48 -0.51 11.87
N LEU A 167 -2.88 0.68 11.82
CA LEU A 167 -3.42 1.84 11.11
C LEU A 167 -3.56 1.55 9.62
N ILE A 168 -2.56 0.94 8.97
CA ILE A 168 -2.61 0.58 7.56
C ILE A 168 -3.74 -0.41 7.29
N LEU A 169 -3.86 -1.48 8.10
CA LEU A 169 -4.92 -2.48 7.91
C LEU A 169 -6.32 -1.91 8.17
N VAL A 170 -6.47 -1.02 9.16
CA VAL A 170 -7.74 -0.37 9.48
C VAL A 170 -8.09 0.71 8.45
N SER A 171 -7.12 1.31 7.77
CA SER A 171 -7.35 2.36 6.77
C SER A 171 -8.33 1.95 5.67
N GLY A 172 -8.28 0.69 5.21
CA GLY A 172 -9.21 0.15 4.22
C GLY A 172 -10.67 0.14 4.71
N PHE A 173 -10.89 -0.20 5.99
CA PHE A 173 -12.21 -0.13 6.63
C PHE A 173 -12.68 1.31 6.81
N ILE A 174 -11.78 2.22 7.18
CA ILE A 174 -12.08 3.65 7.30
C ILE A 174 -12.53 4.20 5.95
N ILE A 175 -11.78 3.96 4.87
CA ILE A 175 -12.15 4.41 3.52
C ILE A 175 -13.52 3.85 3.13
N LYS A 176 -13.78 2.57 3.40
CA LYS A 176 -15.10 1.96 3.15
C LYS A 176 -16.22 2.64 3.95
N ALA A 177 -15.98 2.97 5.22
CA ALA A 177 -16.94 3.64 6.08
C ALA A 177 -17.22 5.08 5.61
N VAL A 178 -16.18 5.84 5.27
CA VAL A 178 -16.27 7.21 4.75
C VAL A 178 -17.08 7.25 3.45
N VAL A 179 -16.79 6.35 2.51
CA VAL A 179 -17.55 6.25 1.25
C VAL A 179 -19.01 5.91 1.52
N ARG A 180 -19.30 5.01 2.46
CA ARG A 180 -20.67 4.64 2.82
C ARG A 180 -21.46 5.82 3.41
N LEU A 181 -20.81 6.68 4.19
CA LEU A 181 -21.42 7.90 4.74
C LEU A 181 -21.60 8.99 3.67
N GLY A 182 -20.66 9.10 2.72
CA GLY A 182 -20.76 9.99 1.57
C GLY A 182 -21.94 9.66 0.65
N ASN A 183 -22.12 8.37 0.30
CA ASN A 183 -23.26 7.93 -0.51
C ASN A 183 -24.61 8.20 0.17
N LYS A 184 -24.66 8.12 1.50
CA LYS A 184 -25.87 8.44 2.29
C LYS A 184 -26.22 9.93 2.23
N LYS A 185 -25.24 10.81 2.01
CA LYS A 185 -25.44 12.26 1.87
C LYS A 185 -25.94 12.63 0.46
N GLN A 186 -25.48 11.90 -0.56
CA GLN A 186 -25.92 12.07 -1.95
C GLN A 186 -27.36 11.58 -2.18
N GLU A 187 -27.80 10.52 -1.48
CA GLU A 187 -29.21 10.07 -1.47
C GLU A 187 -30.16 11.03 -0.71
N VAL A 188 -29.63 11.92 0.13
CA VAL A 188 -30.41 12.94 0.85
C VAL A 188 -30.52 14.23 0.02
N ASP A 189 -29.51 14.58 -0.77
CA ASP A 189 -29.58 15.74 -1.68
C ASP A 189 -30.46 15.46 -2.92
N ASP A 190 -30.55 14.20 -3.38
CA ASP A 190 -31.42 13.78 -4.50
C ASP A 190 -32.90 13.58 -4.09
N LYS A 191 -33.21 13.69 -2.79
CA LYS A 191 -34.59 13.67 -2.26
C LYS A 191 -35.18 15.06 -2.03
N ARG A 192 -34.42 16.14 -2.30
CA ARG A 192 -34.97 17.50 -2.36
C ARG A 192 -35.86 17.59 -3.59
N THR A 193 -37.16 17.47 -3.36
CA THR A 193 -38.19 17.60 -4.40
C THR A 193 -38.48 19.08 -4.59
N TRP A 194 -38.91 19.49 -5.78
CA TRP A 194 -39.13 20.89 -6.17
C TRP A 194 -40.01 21.72 -5.21
N ASP A 195 -40.77 21.06 -4.34
CA ASP A 195 -41.60 21.65 -3.28
C ASP A 195 -40.78 22.30 -2.14
N ASP A 196 -39.50 21.98 -1.98
CA ASP A 196 -38.63 22.64 -0.97
C ASP A 196 -38.15 24.05 -1.40
N TYR A 197 -38.39 24.43 -2.67
CA TYR A 197 -38.02 25.75 -3.21
C TYR A 197 -39.21 26.70 -3.37
N SER A 198 -40.44 26.25 -3.12
CA SER A 198 -41.64 27.09 -3.23
C SER A 198 -41.92 27.95 -2.00
N ASP A 199 -41.18 27.78 -0.90
CA ASP A 199 -41.44 28.47 0.37
C ASP A 199 -40.51 29.67 0.62
N VAL A 200 -39.89 30.20 -0.44
CA VAL A 200 -39.14 31.47 -0.39
C VAL A 200 -39.87 32.52 -1.23
N GLU A 201 -41.01 32.97 -0.71
CA GLU A 201 -41.60 34.28 -0.99
C GLU A 201 -41.32 35.24 0.17
#